data_AF-A0A7Y0SBK4-F1
#
_entry.id   AF-A0A7Y0SBK4-F1
#
_cell.length_a   1.000
_cell.length_b   1.000
_cell.length_c   1.000
_cell.angle_alpha   90.00
_cell.angle_beta   90.00
_cell.angle_gamma   90.00
#
_symmetry.space_group_name_H-M   'P 1'
#
loop_
_entity.id
_entity.type
_entity.pdbx_description
1 polymer ?
#
loop_
_entity_poly.entity_id
_entity_poly.type
_entity_poly.pdbx_seq_one_letter_code
_entity_poly.pdbx_strand_id
1 'polypeptide(L)'
;MNHNRIVCFDLEMCCWNENGVGSTGEIIEVGLAEIDLSKGEIVKRAQYYVKPEHDEVSLFCAELTGITPRKIEKQGRPLEEVLKSMVKNFGGRNKIFASWG
;
A
#
# COMPACT_ATOMS: atom_id res chain seq x y z
N MET A 1 -3.97 18.31 -15.73
CA MET A 1 -3.83 16.90 -15.30
C MET A 1 -3.36 16.10 -16.51
N ASN A 2 -2.35 15.23 -16.39
CA ASN A 2 -1.87 14.42 -17.52
C ASN A 2 -2.61 13.08 -17.54
N HIS A 3 -3.49 12.91 -18.53
CA HIS A 3 -4.34 11.71 -18.67
C HIS A 3 -3.62 10.51 -19.27
N ASN A 4 -2.39 10.68 -19.79
CA ASN A 4 -1.59 9.58 -20.33
C ASN A 4 -0.78 8.85 -19.24
N ARG A 5 -0.96 9.22 -17.97
CA ARG A 5 -0.23 8.68 -16.84
C ARG A 5 -1.22 8.27 -15.75
N ILE A 6 -1.20 7.00 -15.38
CA ILE A 6 -2.01 6.44 -14.31
C ILE A 6 -1.10 5.87 -13.22
N VAL A 7 -1.48 6.06 -11.97
CA VAL A 7 -0.82 5.44 -10.82
C VAL A 7 -1.72 4.34 -10.31
N CYS A 8 -1.35 3.09 -10.57
CA CYS A 8 -1.99 1.95 -9.96
C CYS A 8 -1.45 1.79 -8.54
N PHE A 9 -2.34 1.53 -7.59
CA PHE A 9 -1.95 1.19 -6.22
C PHE A 9 -2.72 -0.02 -5.72
N ASP A 10 -2.07 -0.74 -4.81
CA ASP A 10 -2.57 -1.92 -4.15
C ASP A 10 -2.22 -1.88 -2.67
N LEU A 11 -3.10 -2.41 -1.83
CA LEU A 11 -2.99 -2.32 -0.38
C LEU A 11 -3.00 -3.70 0.23
N GLU A 12 -2.06 -3.95 1.14
CA GLU A 12 -2.17 -5.06 2.07
C GLU A 12 -2.59 -4.52 3.44
N MET A 13 -3.43 -5.26 4.14
CA MET A 13 -4.06 -4.84 5.39
C MET A 13 -3.92 -5.94 6.44
N CYS A 14 -3.87 -5.56 7.72
CA CYS A 14 -3.99 -6.49 8.82
C CYS A 14 -5.27 -7.34 8.64
N CYS A 15 -5.14 -8.65 8.79
CA CYS A 15 -6.26 -9.58 8.64
C CYS A 15 -6.13 -10.79 9.58
N TRP A 16 -7.25 -11.47 9.83
CA TRP A 16 -7.36 -12.58 10.76
C TRP A 16 -8.31 -13.63 10.21
N ASN A 17 -8.14 -14.88 10.64
CA ASN A 17 -8.99 -16.01 10.24
C ASN A 17 -9.82 -16.57 11.41
N GLU A 18 -10.06 -15.77 12.44
CA GLU A 18 -10.86 -16.18 13.61
C GLU A 18 -12.30 -15.70 13.47
N ASN A 19 -13.19 -16.57 12.98
CA ASN A 19 -14.66 -16.45 13.04
C ASN A 19 -15.27 -15.07 12.69
N GLY A 20 -14.60 -14.24 11.89
CA GLY A 20 -15.04 -12.88 11.55
C GLY A 20 -14.83 -11.84 12.66
N VAL A 21 -14.14 -12.17 13.75
CA VAL A 21 -13.72 -11.21 14.78
C VAL A 21 -12.37 -10.61 14.36
N GLY A 22 -12.43 -9.75 13.34
CA GLY A 22 -11.32 -8.86 12.99
C GLY A 22 -11.42 -7.56 13.79
N SER A 23 -10.29 -6.87 13.95
CA SER A 23 -10.30 -5.47 14.38
C SER A 23 -10.48 -4.55 13.17
N THR A 24 -9.76 -3.44 13.07
CA THR A 24 -10.02 -2.40 12.06
C THR A 24 -9.62 -2.85 10.65
N GLY A 25 -8.53 -3.60 10.54
CA GLY A 25 -7.87 -3.90 9.26
C GLY A 25 -7.01 -2.73 8.82
N GLU A 26 -5.99 -2.37 9.60
CA GLU A 26 -5.09 -1.27 9.24
C GLU A 26 -4.19 -1.62 8.04
N ILE A 27 -3.91 -0.63 7.19
CA ILE A 27 -2.99 -0.77 6.05
C ILE A 27 -1.59 -1.09 6.58
N ILE A 28 -0.95 -2.10 6.00
CA ILE A 28 0.43 -2.51 6.31
C ILE A 28 1.37 -2.41 5.11
N GLU A 29 0.84 -2.32 3.88
CA GLU A 29 1.61 -2.06 2.67
C GLU A 29 0.85 -1.16 1.70
N VAL A 30 1.59 -0.31 0.98
CA VAL A 30 1.14 0.38 -0.21
C VAL A 30 2.10 0.07 -1.37
N GLY A 31 1.63 -0.74 -2.32
CA GLY A 31 2.29 -0.99 -3.60
C GLY A 31 1.88 0.05 -4.63
N LEU A 32 2.82 0.57 -5.42
CA LEU A 32 2.58 1.61 -6.42
C LEU A 32 3.28 1.29 -7.74
N ALA A 33 2.57 1.49 -8.84
CA ALA A 33 3.11 1.49 -10.20
C ALA A 33 2.54 2.65 -11.02
N GLU A 34 3.41 3.55 -11.49
CA GLU A 34 3.01 4.54 -12.49
C GLU A 34 3.20 3.94 -13.89
N ILE A 35 2.18 4.04 -14.73
CA ILE A 35 2.15 3.53 -16.10
C ILE A 35 2.06 4.71 -17.08
N ASP A 36 2.89 4.65 -18.12
CA ASP A 36 2.76 5.50 -19.29
C ASP A 36 1.87 4.82 -20.33
N LEU A 37 0.65 5.35 -20.50
CA LEU A 37 -0.35 4.74 -21.37
C LEU A 37 0.00 4.87 -22.85
N SER A 38 0.80 5.86 -23.23
CA SER A 38 1.23 6.02 -24.62
C SER A 38 2.27 4.98 -25.03
N LYS A 39 3.06 4.48 -24.06
CA LYS A 39 4.09 3.45 -24.28
C LYS A 39 3.64 2.05 -23.86
N GLY A 40 2.63 1.95 -22.99
CA GLY A 40 2.24 0.69 -22.36
C GLY A 40 3.25 0.18 -21.34
N GLU A 41 4.04 1.07 -20.72
CA GLU A 41 5.18 0.70 -19.88
C GLU A 41 5.02 1.20 -18.43
N ILE A 42 5.53 0.42 -17.49
CA ILE A 42 5.70 0.87 -16.10
C ILE A 42 6.96 1.70 -16.01
N VAL A 43 6.79 2.95 -15.59
CA VAL A 43 7.81 4.00 -15.62
C VAL A 43 8.29 4.39 -14.23
N LYS A 44 7.56 3.99 -13.19
CA LYS A 44 7.97 4.14 -11.79
C LYS A 44 7.28 3.11 -10.92
N ARG A 45 8.00 2.61 -9.91
CA ARG A 45 7.45 1.74 -8.87
C ARG A 45 7.87 2.23 -7.48
N ALA A 46 7.05 1.95 -6.49
CA ALA A 46 7.43 2.06 -5.09
C ALA A 46 6.65 1.03 -4.27
N GLN A 47 7.21 0.69 -3.12
CA GLN A 47 6.58 -0.14 -2.12
C GLN A 47 6.87 0.51 -0.77
N TYR A 48 5.82 0.73 0.02
CA TYR A 48 5.94 1.34 1.34
C TYR A 48 5.26 0.45 2.37
N TYR A 49 5.95 0.18 3.47
CA TYR A 49 5.36 -0.49 4.63
C TYR A 49 4.79 0.54 5.60
N VAL A 50 3.63 0.22 6.15
CA VAL A 50 2.93 1.02 7.14
C VAL A 50 2.95 0.28 8.47
N LYS A 51 3.28 0.98 9.55
CA LYS A 51 3.16 0.43 10.90
C LYS A 51 1.74 0.68 11.41
N PRO A 52 0.96 -0.38 11.73
CA PRO A 52 -0.38 -0.23 12.30
C PRO A 52 -0.29 0.37 13.72
N GLU A 53 -1.32 1.12 14.13
CA GLU A 53 -1.39 1.81 15.42
C GLU A 53 -2.18 1.02 16.48
N HIS A 54 -3.17 0.24 16.04
CA HIS A 54 -4.12 -0.48 16.90
C HIS A 54 -4.15 -1.99 16.64
N ASP A 55 -3.83 -2.41 15.43
CA ASP A 55 -3.84 -3.78 14.96
C ASP A 55 -2.44 -4.38 15.01
N GLU A 56 -2.38 -5.71 14.91
CA GLU A 56 -1.14 -6.46 14.75
C GLU A 56 -1.19 -7.38 13.53
N VAL A 57 -0.04 -7.58 12.91
CA VAL A 57 0.10 -8.54 11.81
C VAL A 57 0.02 -9.95 12.39
N SER A 58 -1.14 -10.58 12.25
CA SER A 58 -1.37 -11.96 12.69
C SER A 58 -0.53 -12.96 11.89
N LEU A 59 -0.40 -14.20 12.39
CA LEU A 59 0.27 -15.27 11.64
C LEU A 59 -0.42 -15.52 10.29
N PHE A 60 -1.76 -15.55 10.29
CA PHE A 60 -2.55 -15.72 9.07
C PHE A 60 -2.25 -14.59 8.05
N CYS A 61 -2.24 -13.33 8.51
CA CYS A 61 -1.90 -12.19 7.66
C CYS A 61 -0.50 -12.31 7.08
N ALA A 62 0.47 -12.74 7.89
CA ALA A 62 1.84 -12.92 7.46
C ALA A 62 1.99 -14.04 6.43
N GLU A 63 1.23 -15.13 6.56
CA GLU A 63 1.20 -16.25 5.60
C GLU A 63 0.53 -15.84 4.29
N LEU A 64 -0.55 -15.05 4.35
CA LEU A 64 -1.29 -14.59 3.18
C LEU A 64 -0.52 -13.55 2.35
N THR A 65 0.04 -12.54 3.03
CA THR A 65 0.68 -11.37 2.38
C THR A 65 2.19 -11.51 2.25
N GLY A 66 2.83 -12.41 3.00
CA GLY A 66 4.29 -12.49 3.11
C GLY A 66 4.93 -11.36 3.92
N ILE A 67 4.12 -10.50 4.57
CA ILE A 67 4.58 -9.38 5.39
C ILE A 67 4.66 -9.84 6.84
N THR A 68 5.87 -9.86 7.41
CA THR A 68 6.08 -10.31 8.79
C THR A 68 6.06 -9.14 9.78
N PRO A 69 5.72 -9.37 11.07
CA PRO A 69 5.85 -8.35 12.12
C PRO A 69 7.23 -7.70 12.17
N ARG A 70 8.30 -8.50 12.00
CA ARG A 70 9.69 -8.01 11.93
C ARG A 70 9.94 -7.08 10.73
N LYS A 71 9.27 -7.31 9.60
CA LYS A 71 9.39 -6.46 8.41
C LYS A 71 8.74 -5.10 8.68
N ILE A 72 7.55 -5.09 9.29
CA ILE A 72 6.85 -3.87 9.71
C ILE A 72 7.65 -3.12 10.78
N GLU A 73 8.22 -3.81 11.77
CA GLU A 73 9.06 -3.16 12.78
C GLU A 73 10.26 -2.42 12.16
N LYS A 74 10.89 -3.03 11.15
CA LYS A 74 12.10 -2.47 10.51
C LYS A 74 11.84 -1.39 9.47
N GLN A 75 10.73 -1.50 8.73
CA GLN A 75 10.49 -0.69 7.52
C GLN A 75 9.18 0.10 7.58
N GLY A 76 8.28 -0.27 8.50
CA GLY A 76 7.00 0.36 8.69
C GLY A 76 7.16 1.78 9.20
N ARG A 77 6.43 2.69 8.57
CA ARG A 77 6.31 4.10 8.99
C ARG A 77 4.86 4.42 9.32
N PRO A 78 4.57 5.51 10.05
CA PRO A 78 3.20 5.98 10.22
C PRO A 78 2.52 6.19 8.87
N LEU A 79 1.22 5.85 8.78
CA LEU A 79 0.46 5.96 7.53
C LEU A 79 0.54 7.36 6.93
N GLU A 80 0.49 8.40 7.77
CA GLU A 80 0.61 9.79 7.34
C GLU A 80 1.91 10.07 6.57
N GLU A 81 3.05 9.49 6.98
CA GLU A 81 4.33 9.66 6.30
C GLU A 81 4.37 8.94 4.95
N VAL A 82 3.73 7.77 4.88
CA VAL A 82 3.59 7.02 3.64
C VAL A 82 2.73 7.80 2.65
N LEU A 83 1.59 8.34 3.09
CA LEU A 83 0.73 9.19 2.25
C LEU A 83 1.44 10.47 1.78
N LYS A 84 2.21 11.14 2.65
CA LYS A 84 3.07 12.27 2.25
C LYS A 84 4.07 11.86 1.16
N SER A 85 4.68 10.67 1.29
CA SER A 85 5.59 10.12 0.30
C SER A 85 4.88 9.84 -1.03
N MET A 86 3.67 9.28 -1.00
CA MET A 86 2.85 9.03 -2.19
C MET A 86 2.52 10.34 -2.91
N VAL A 87 2.03 11.36 -2.20
CA VAL A 87 1.68 12.65 -2.81
C VAL A 87 2.90 13.30 -3.44
N LYS A 88 4.03 13.33 -2.71
CA LYS A 88 5.29 13.91 -3.20
C LYS A 88 5.83 13.18 -4.43
N ASN A 89 5.82 11.85 -4.42
CA ASN A 89 6.51 11.05 -5.43
C ASN A 89 5.60 10.65 -6.61
N PHE A 90 4.29 10.58 -6.40
CA PHE A 90 3.30 10.12 -7.38
C PHE A 90 2.20 11.15 -7.65
N GLY A 91 2.38 12.41 -7.25
CA GLY A 91 1.62 13.55 -7.75
C GLY A 91 0.26 13.83 -7.10
N GLY A 92 -0.23 12.96 -6.21
CA GLY A 92 -1.49 13.17 -5.46
C GLY A 92 -2.65 13.62 -6.35
N ARG A 93 -3.30 14.73 -6.03
CA ARG A 93 -4.45 15.28 -6.79
C ARG A 93 -4.17 15.61 -8.26
N ASN A 94 -2.91 15.67 -8.69
CA ASN A 94 -2.53 15.97 -10.07
C ASN A 94 -2.41 14.72 -10.97
N LYS A 95 -2.68 13.53 -10.43
CA LYS A 95 -2.60 12.23 -11.11
C LYS A 95 -3.89 11.46 -10.96
N ILE A 96 -4.15 10.60 -11.93
CA ILE A 96 -5.24 9.62 -11.86
C ILE A 96 -4.69 8.41 -11.11
N PHE A 97 -5.40 8.01 -10.05
CA PHE A 97 -5.12 6.80 -9.31
C PHE A 97 -6.15 5.73 -9.67
N ALA A 98 -5.70 4.48 -9.75
CA ALA A 98 -6.55 3.32 -9.92
C ALA A 98 -6.11 2.20 -8.97
N SER A 99 -7.06 1.39 -8.58
CA SER A 99 -6.85 0.17 -7.80
C SER A 99 -7.85 -0.88 -8.26
N TRP A 100 -7.62 -2.12 -7.90
CA TRP A 100 -8.51 -3.24 -8.18
C TRP A 100 -8.62 -4.08 -6.92
N GLY A 101 -9.85 -4.40 -6.54
CA GLY A 101 -10.21 -5.12 -5.32
C GLY A 101 -11.71 -5.31 -5.26
#